data_AF-A0AA92X5W4-F1
#
_entry.id   AF-A0AA92X5W4-F1
#
_cell.length_a   1.000
_cell.length_b   1.000
_cell.length_c   1.000
_cell.angle_alpha   90.00
_cell.angle_beta   90.00
_cell.angle_gamma   90.00
#
_symmetry.space_group_name_H-M   'P 1'
#
loop_
_entity.id
_entity.type
_entity.pdbx_description
1 polymer ?
#
loop_
_entity_poly.entity_id
_entity_poly.type
_entity_poly.pdbx_seq_one_letter_code
_entity_poly.pdbx_strand_id
1 'polypeptide(L)'
;MLPWNYFIEILGCSKFDDKFVKLSEKFNELPSFDTGVLGDRNYYSFFQTGVLLLLENETVNQISFYIQPDEGFSAYKGALPFKGLESENIQLLGEPSASGGGKMDMLLGYINRWIKYEKEGYALHLQFDQNGKLCRASLMCL
;
A
#
# COMPACT_ATOMS: atom_id res chain seq x y z
N MET A 1 2.91 16.14 0.37
CA MET A 1 2.35 14.84 0.82
C MET A 1 0.84 14.91 0.72
N LEU A 2 0.20 13.85 0.23
CA LEU A 2 -1.23 13.86 -0.08
C LEU A 2 -2.05 13.36 1.14
N PRO A 3 -3.28 13.87 1.33
CA PRO A 3 -4.14 13.41 2.41
C PRO A 3 -4.65 11.98 2.13
N TRP A 4 -4.92 11.22 3.19
CA TRP A 4 -5.38 9.83 3.08
C TRP A 4 -6.60 9.66 2.15
N ASN A 5 -7.60 10.55 2.26
CA ASN A 5 -8.80 10.50 1.42
C ASN A 5 -8.50 10.63 -0.08
N TYR A 6 -7.43 11.35 -0.46
CA TYR A 6 -7.03 11.45 -1.86
C TYR A 6 -6.59 10.09 -2.42
N PHE A 7 -5.99 9.22 -1.60
CA PHE A 7 -5.62 7.87 -2.02
C PHE A 7 -6.83 6.95 -2.13
N ILE A 8 -7.81 7.08 -1.22
CA ILE A 8 -9.09 6.36 -1.34
C ILE A 8 -9.78 6.75 -2.66
N GLU A 9 -9.77 8.03 -3.01
CA GLU A 9 -10.36 8.50 -4.27
C GLU A 9 -9.63 8.04 -5.52
N ILE A 10 -8.32 7.78 -5.44
CA ILE A 10 -7.53 7.24 -6.57
C ILE A 10 -7.75 5.75 -6.74
N LEU A 11 -8.01 5.03 -5.64
CA LEU A 11 -8.29 3.61 -5.70
C LEU A 11 -9.51 3.36 -6.62
N GLY A 12 -9.35 2.48 -7.60
CA GLY A 12 -10.34 2.21 -8.64
C GLY A 12 -10.36 3.21 -9.81
N CYS A 13 -9.63 4.33 -9.76
CA CYS A 13 -9.53 5.26 -10.89
C CYS A 13 -8.77 4.64 -12.06
N SER A 14 -9.12 5.07 -13.27
CA SER A 14 -8.36 4.75 -14.47
C SER A 14 -7.02 5.48 -14.49
N LYS A 15 -6.01 4.89 -15.13
CA LYS A 15 -4.74 5.61 -15.40
C LYS A 15 -4.91 6.84 -16.29
N PHE A 16 -6.03 6.94 -17.01
CA PHE A 16 -6.36 8.09 -17.85
C PHE A 16 -7.12 9.18 -17.09
N ASP A 17 -7.54 8.92 -15.84
CA ASP A 17 -8.19 9.93 -15.02
C ASP A 17 -7.19 11.02 -14.61
N ASP A 18 -7.68 12.25 -14.60
CA ASP A 18 -6.95 13.44 -14.18
C ASP A 18 -6.27 13.28 -12.81
N LYS A 19 -6.94 12.58 -11.89
CA LYS A 19 -6.41 12.32 -10.53
C LYS A 19 -5.13 11.48 -10.56
N PHE A 20 -5.09 10.48 -11.45
CA PHE A 20 -3.92 9.62 -11.65
C PHE A 20 -2.82 10.37 -12.39
N VAL A 21 -3.16 11.02 -13.52
CA VAL A 21 -2.19 11.73 -14.36
C VAL A 21 -1.43 12.82 -13.58
N LYS A 22 -2.11 13.49 -12.65
CA LYS A 22 -1.53 14.55 -11.80
C LYS A 22 -0.72 14.02 -10.60
N LEU A 23 -0.59 12.70 -10.42
CA LEU A 23 0.19 12.13 -9.31
C LEU A 23 1.66 12.54 -9.35
N SER A 24 2.27 12.48 -10.53
CA SER A 24 3.69 12.82 -10.68
C SER A 24 3.99 14.27 -10.28
N GLU A 25 3.12 15.20 -10.66
CA GLU A 25 3.20 16.59 -10.25
C GLU A 25 3.01 16.73 -8.72
N LYS A 26 2.00 16.05 -8.18
CA LYS A 26 1.67 16.11 -6.74
C LYS A 26 2.75 15.52 -5.84
N PHE A 27 3.43 14.48 -6.30
CA PHE A 27 4.58 13.89 -5.61
C PHE A 27 5.88 14.61 -5.91
N ASN A 28 5.92 15.45 -6.95
CA ASN A 28 7.14 16.02 -7.49
C ASN A 28 8.17 14.92 -7.81
N GLU A 29 7.69 13.84 -8.41
CA GLU A 29 8.45 12.63 -8.74
C GLU A 29 7.83 11.98 -9.97
N LEU A 30 8.65 11.50 -10.92
CA LEU A 30 8.18 10.65 -11.99
C LEU A 30 8.26 9.18 -11.55
N PRO A 31 7.20 8.38 -11.77
CA PRO A 31 7.23 6.97 -11.40
C PRO A 31 8.17 6.19 -12.33
N SER A 32 8.82 5.17 -11.79
CA SER A 32 9.34 4.07 -12.60
C SER A 32 8.16 3.18 -13.00
N PHE A 33 8.06 2.88 -14.29
CA PHE A 33 7.02 2.00 -14.83
C PHE A 33 7.58 0.60 -15.08
N ASP A 34 6.85 -0.42 -14.68
CA ASP A 34 7.14 -1.82 -14.99
C ASP A 34 5.86 -2.61 -15.26
N THR A 35 5.97 -3.69 -16.03
CA THR A 35 4.86 -4.59 -16.32
C THR A 35 5.14 -5.95 -15.69
N GLY A 36 4.13 -6.54 -15.05
CA GLY A 36 4.21 -7.88 -14.49
C GLY A 36 4.56 -8.92 -15.56
N VAL A 37 5.18 -10.03 -15.14
CA VAL A 37 5.66 -11.10 -16.04
C VAL A 37 4.58 -11.63 -16.98
N LEU A 38 3.33 -11.65 -16.53
CA LEU A 38 2.18 -12.11 -17.32
C LEU A 38 1.55 -11.02 -18.21
N GLY A 39 2.01 -9.77 -18.11
CA GLY A 39 1.50 -8.64 -18.90
C GLY A 39 0.16 -8.07 -18.42
N ASP A 40 -0.41 -8.58 -17.34
CA ASP A 40 -1.74 -8.25 -16.81
C ASP A 40 -1.72 -7.15 -15.74
N ARG A 41 -0.53 -6.87 -15.20
CA ARG A 41 -0.32 -5.91 -14.11
C ARG A 41 0.67 -4.83 -14.53
N ASN A 42 0.33 -3.59 -14.19
CA ASN A 42 1.19 -2.44 -14.40
C ASN A 42 1.58 -1.85 -13.05
N TYR A 43 2.88 -1.59 -12.85
CA TYR A 43 3.43 -1.06 -11.62
C TYR A 43 3.96 0.35 -11.85
N TYR A 44 3.54 1.29 -11.01
CA TYR A 44 4.05 2.66 -10.99
C TYR A 44 4.70 2.91 -9.63
N SER A 45 6.04 2.89 -9.63
CA SER A 45 6.87 2.98 -8.43
C SER A 45 7.38 4.41 -8.23
N PHE A 46 6.87 5.09 -7.21
CA PHE A 46 7.38 6.37 -6.72
C PHE A 46 8.36 6.10 -5.57
N PHE A 47 9.58 5.68 -5.93
CA PHE A 47 10.62 5.22 -5.00
C PHE A 47 10.98 6.27 -3.94
N GLN A 48 11.10 7.54 -4.31
CA GLN A 48 11.47 8.61 -3.35
C GLN A 48 10.30 8.97 -2.42
N THR A 49 9.08 8.90 -2.94
CA THR A 49 7.86 9.13 -2.15
C THR A 49 7.56 7.96 -1.22
N GLY A 50 7.97 6.73 -1.58
CA GLY A 50 7.65 5.53 -0.82
C GLY A 50 6.27 4.97 -1.14
N VAL A 51 5.82 5.13 -2.39
CA VAL A 51 4.48 4.72 -2.83
C VAL A 51 4.57 3.85 -4.09
N LEU A 52 3.87 2.73 -4.09
CA LEU A 52 3.72 1.84 -5.23
C LEU A 52 2.24 1.75 -5.62
N LEU A 53 1.92 1.99 -6.89
CA LEU A 53 0.59 1.70 -7.42
C LEU A 53 0.67 0.45 -8.29
N LEU A 54 -0.25 -0.48 -8.04
CA LEU A 54 -0.49 -1.65 -8.88
C LEU A 54 -1.81 -1.43 -9.59
N LEU A 55 -1.76 -1.53 -10.92
CA LEU A 55 -2.90 -1.41 -11.79
C LEU A 55 -3.21 -2.76 -12.43
N GLU A 56 -4.50 -3.07 -12.48
CA GLU A 56 -5.07 -4.18 -13.24
C GLU A 56 -6.16 -3.61 -14.16
N ASN A 57 -6.20 -4.05 -15.41
CA ASN A 57 -7.13 -3.54 -16.43
C ASN A 57 -7.12 -2.00 -16.53
N GLU A 58 -5.94 -1.37 -16.41
CA GLU A 58 -5.75 0.08 -16.47
C GLU A 58 -6.43 0.89 -15.35
N THR A 59 -6.83 0.21 -14.27
CA THR A 59 -7.39 0.81 -13.06
C THR A 59 -6.50 0.56 -11.86
N VAL A 60 -6.41 1.54 -10.95
CA VAL A 60 -5.61 1.41 -9.72
C VAL A 60 -6.27 0.39 -8.79
N ASN A 61 -5.73 -0.82 -8.75
CA ASN A 61 -6.26 -1.89 -7.91
C ASN A 61 -5.70 -1.83 -6.49
N GLN A 62 -4.43 -1.42 -6.35
CA GLN A 62 -3.77 -1.33 -5.05
C GLN A 62 -2.82 -0.13 -4.99
N ILE A 63 -2.75 0.50 -3.82
CA ILE A 63 -1.77 1.53 -3.47
C ILE A 63 -1.04 1.07 -2.21
N SER A 64 0.28 0.94 -2.28
CA SER A 64 1.12 0.52 -1.16
C SER A 64 2.02 1.65 -0.69
N PHE A 65 2.16 1.77 0.62
CA PHE A 65 2.96 2.76 1.32
C PHE A 65 4.06 2.03 2.08
N TYR A 66 5.30 2.38 1.80
CA TYR A 66 6.47 1.88 2.50
C TYR A 66 6.66 2.72 3.76
N ILE A 67 6.48 2.14 4.95
CA ILE A 67 6.54 2.88 6.22
C ILE A 67 8.00 3.02 6.70
N GLN A 68 8.84 2.10 6.26
CA GLN A 68 10.29 2.12 6.40
C GLN A 68 10.94 1.87 5.03
N PRO A 69 12.20 2.29 4.81
CA PRO A 69 12.88 2.02 3.55
C PRO A 69 13.02 0.52 3.31
N ASP A 70 12.62 0.05 2.14
CA ASP A 70 12.62 -1.37 1.76
C ASP A 70 12.45 -1.50 0.24
N GLU A 71 13.01 -2.55 -0.37
CA GLU A 71 12.91 -2.81 -1.83
C GLU A 71 13.28 -1.61 -2.73
N GLY A 72 14.17 -0.72 -2.27
CA GLY A 72 14.58 0.50 -2.98
C GLY A 72 13.64 1.69 -2.80
N PHE A 73 12.51 1.53 -2.11
CA PHE A 73 11.63 2.62 -1.73
C PHE A 73 12.16 3.35 -0.48
N SER A 74 11.95 4.66 -0.44
CA SER A 74 12.06 5.47 0.77
C SER A 74 10.83 5.28 1.65
N ALA A 75 10.94 5.69 2.93
CA ALA A 75 9.78 5.75 3.81
C ALA A 75 8.82 6.87 3.37
N TYR A 76 7.54 6.54 3.25
CA TYR A 76 6.45 7.48 3.06
C TYR A 76 6.31 8.38 4.28
N LYS A 77 6.33 9.70 4.05
CA LYS A 77 6.34 10.72 5.11
C LYS A 77 4.98 11.41 5.31
N GLY A 78 3.96 11.03 4.54
CA GLY A 78 2.62 11.59 4.71
C GLY A 78 1.93 11.06 5.97
N ALA A 79 0.91 11.78 6.42
CA ALA A 79 0.11 11.36 7.56
C ALA A 79 -0.76 10.15 7.18
N LEU A 80 -0.81 9.14 8.05
CA LEU A 80 -1.56 7.91 7.85
C LEU A 80 -2.54 7.70 9.01
N PRO A 81 -3.75 7.17 8.77
CA PRO A 81 -4.80 7.02 9.78
C PRO A 81 -4.63 5.76 10.65
N PHE A 82 -3.40 5.28 10.80
CA PHE A 82 -3.05 4.06 11.54
C PHE A 82 -1.74 4.27 12.30
N LYS A 83 -1.46 3.35 13.23
CA LYS A 83 -0.36 3.43 14.19
C LYS A 83 0.74 2.42 13.87
N GLY A 84 1.86 2.54 14.57
CA GLY A 84 3.03 1.71 14.33
C GLY A 84 2.90 0.28 14.85
N LEU A 85 2.05 0.04 15.86
CA LEU A 85 1.88 -1.27 16.49
C LEU A 85 0.51 -1.90 16.15
N GLU A 86 0.47 -3.23 16.06
CA GLU A 86 -0.76 -4.00 15.78
C GLU A 86 -1.85 -3.72 16.85
N SER A 87 -1.49 -3.77 18.13
CA SER A 87 -2.43 -3.55 19.23
C SER A 87 -3.06 -2.15 19.23
N GLU A 88 -2.29 -1.11 18.90
CA GLU A 88 -2.78 0.26 18.78
C GLU A 88 -3.76 0.40 17.62
N ASN A 89 -3.51 -0.31 16.51
CA ASN A 89 -4.41 -0.32 15.37
C ASN A 89 -5.72 -1.06 15.67
N ILE A 90 -5.67 -2.17 16.41
CA ILE A 90 -6.87 -2.88 16.85
C ILE A 90 -7.72 -1.98 17.76
N GLN A 91 -7.11 -1.27 18.69
CA GLN A 91 -7.82 -0.30 19.55
C GLN A 91 -8.43 0.86 18.74
N LEU A 92 -7.73 1.35 17.71
CA LEU A 92 -8.16 2.48 16.90
C LEU A 92 -9.23 2.12 15.86
N LEU A 93 -9.07 0.98 15.17
CA LEU A 93 -9.82 0.61 13.98
C LEU A 93 -10.85 -0.49 14.23
N GLY A 94 -10.80 -1.13 15.40
CA GLY A 94 -11.58 -2.31 15.77
C GLY A 94 -10.87 -3.62 15.45
N GLU A 95 -11.61 -4.72 15.55
CA GLU A 95 -11.11 -6.05 15.18
C GLU A 95 -10.87 -6.15 13.66
N PRO A 96 -9.76 -6.76 13.22
CA PRO A 96 -9.49 -6.96 11.80
C PRO A 96 -10.42 -8.02 11.22
N SER A 97 -10.82 -7.85 9.95
CA SER A 97 -11.65 -8.83 9.23
C SER A 97 -10.88 -10.11 8.87
N ALA A 98 -9.57 -9.99 8.70
CA ALA A 98 -8.68 -11.13 8.50
C ALA A 98 -7.28 -10.82 9.05
N SER A 99 -6.52 -11.87 9.35
CA SER A 99 -5.10 -11.72 9.70
C SER A 99 -4.30 -12.96 9.29
N GLY A 100 -2.99 -12.82 9.15
CA GLY A 100 -2.12 -13.91 8.76
C GLY A 100 -0.64 -13.60 8.93
N GLY A 101 0.21 -14.44 8.32
CA GLY A 101 1.66 -14.32 8.41
C GLY A 101 2.22 -14.54 9.83
N GLY A 102 3.34 -13.89 10.13
CA GLY A 102 4.03 -14.01 11.42
C GLY A 102 4.75 -15.33 11.62
N LYS A 103 5.08 -16.02 10.52
CA LYS A 103 5.61 -17.40 10.54
C LYS A 103 6.67 -17.61 9.46
N MET A 104 7.53 -18.59 9.70
CA MET A 104 8.48 -19.07 8.70
C MET A 104 7.74 -19.95 7.68
N ASP A 105 7.92 -19.66 6.40
CA ASP A 105 7.57 -20.51 5.28
C ASP A 105 8.82 -21.19 4.72
N MET A 106 8.71 -22.46 4.34
CA MET A 106 9.87 -23.25 3.90
C MET A 106 10.46 -22.78 2.57
N LEU A 107 9.66 -22.14 1.71
CA LEU A 107 10.11 -21.68 0.39
C LEU A 107 10.34 -20.18 0.37
N LEU A 108 9.46 -19.42 1.02
CA LEU A 108 9.43 -17.96 0.94
C LEU A 108 10.16 -17.28 2.10
N GLY A 109 10.67 -18.04 3.06
CA GLY A 109 11.29 -17.50 4.27
C GLY A 109 10.26 -16.91 5.22
N TYR A 110 10.65 -15.91 6.01
CA TYR A 110 9.74 -15.33 6.99
C TYR A 110 8.64 -14.50 6.32
N ILE A 111 7.39 -14.89 6.52
CA ILE A 111 6.23 -14.13 6.07
C ILE A 111 5.84 -13.17 7.19
N ASN A 112 5.93 -11.87 6.90
CA ASN A 112 5.56 -10.80 7.83
C ASN A 112 4.14 -10.96 8.38
N ARG A 113 3.96 -10.63 9.66
CA ARG A 113 2.64 -10.58 10.30
C ARG A 113 1.80 -9.52 9.60
N TRP A 114 0.52 -9.80 9.38
CA TRP A 114 -0.39 -8.81 8.79
C TRP A 114 -1.82 -8.92 9.32
N ILE A 115 -2.51 -7.79 9.26
CA ILE A 115 -3.94 -7.66 9.55
C ILE A 115 -4.64 -6.91 8.41
N LYS A 116 -5.87 -7.29 8.11
CA LYS A 116 -6.72 -6.69 7.06
C LYS A 116 -7.99 -6.15 7.70
N TYR A 117 -8.42 -4.99 7.22
CA TYR A 117 -9.70 -4.38 7.53
C TYR A 117 -10.47 -4.19 6.23
N GLU A 118 -11.67 -4.74 6.16
CA GLU A 118 -12.61 -4.41 5.09
C GLU A 118 -13.44 -3.20 5.54
N LYS A 119 -13.42 -2.15 4.72
CA LYS A 119 -14.21 -0.93 4.89
C LYS A 119 -15.14 -0.81 3.69
N GLU A 120 -16.14 0.05 3.78
CA GLU A 120 -17.04 0.29 2.64
C GLU A 120 -16.25 0.78 1.43
N GLY A 121 -16.18 -0.06 0.39
CA GLY A 121 -15.54 0.24 -0.89
C GLY A 121 -14.03 -0.05 -1.00
N TYR A 122 -13.34 -0.48 0.06
CA TYR A 122 -11.92 -0.84 -0.01
C TYR A 122 -11.44 -1.72 1.16
N ALA A 123 -10.30 -2.38 0.99
CA ALA A 123 -9.56 -3.02 2.07
C ALA A 123 -8.31 -2.21 2.46
N LEU A 124 -8.07 -2.10 3.77
CA LEU A 124 -6.80 -1.67 4.34
C LEU A 124 -6.03 -2.88 4.86
N HIS A 125 -4.80 -3.05 4.43
CA HIS A 125 -3.93 -4.13 4.86
C HIS A 125 -2.65 -3.56 5.48
N LEU A 126 -2.35 -3.98 6.70
CA LEU A 126 -1.20 -3.52 7.47
C LEU A 126 -0.25 -4.70 7.68
N GLN A 127 1.02 -4.51 7.33
CA GLN A 127 2.08 -5.50 7.50
C GLN A 127 3.09 -5.02 8.54
N PHE A 128 3.50 -5.93 9.41
CA PHE A 128 4.44 -5.71 10.49
C PHE A 128 5.70 -6.55 10.26
N ASP A 129 6.85 -5.94 10.50
CA ASP A 129 8.14 -6.63 10.43
C ASP A 129 8.30 -7.68 11.55
N GLN A 130 9.43 -8.37 11.56
CA GLN A 130 9.77 -9.39 12.58
C GLN A 130 9.82 -8.83 14.01
N ASN A 131 9.93 -7.50 14.18
CA ASN A 131 9.93 -6.83 15.47
C ASN A 131 8.54 -6.29 15.86
N GLY A 132 7.51 -6.59 15.07
CA GLY A 132 6.13 -6.12 15.29
C GLY A 132 5.91 -4.65 14.95
N LYS A 133 6.81 -4.01 14.20
CA LYS A 133 6.67 -2.63 13.74
C LYS A 133 6.04 -2.59 12.36
N LEU A 134 5.09 -1.68 12.16
CA LEU A 134 4.47 -1.47 10.85
C LEU A 134 5.53 -1.12 9.81
N CYS A 135 5.63 -1.94 8.76
CA CYS A 135 6.61 -1.79 7.69
C CYS A 135 5.97 -1.44 6.34
N ARG A 136 4.73 -1.89 6.10
CA ARG A 136 4.00 -1.65 4.86
C ARG A 136 2.51 -1.50 5.14
N ALA A 137 1.85 -0.59 4.43
CA ALA A 137 0.40 -0.48 4.42
C ALA A 137 -0.11 -0.46 2.98
N SER A 138 -1.25 -1.06 2.72
CA SER A 138 -1.85 -1.10 1.38
C SER A 138 -3.34 -0.83 1.42
N LEU A 139 -3.79 0.03 0.50
CA LEU A 139 -5.18 0.15 0.09
C LEU A 139 -5.43 -0.79 -1.10
N MET A 140 -6.52 -1.54 -1.10
CA MET A 140 -6.89 -2.47 -2.16
C MET A 140 -8.37 -2.35 -2.51
N CYS A 141 -8.71 -2.42 -3.79
CA CYS A 141 -10.10 -2.60 -4.23
C CYS A 141 -10.66 -3.92 -3.66
N LEU A 142 -11.96 -3.92 -3.35
CA LEU A 142 -12.71 -5.11 -2.95
C LEU A 142 -13.33 -5.81 -4.16
#